data_AF-A0A349ZVQ2-F1
#
_entry.id   AF-A0A349ZVQ2-F1
#
_cell.length_a   1.000
_cell.length_b   1.000
_cell.length_c   1.000
_cell.angle_alpha   90.00
_cell.angle_beta   90.00
_cell.angle_gamma   90.00
#
_symmetry.space_group_name_H-M   'P 1'
#
loop_
_entity.id
_entity.type
_entity.pdbx_description
1 polymer ?
#
loop_
_entity_poly.entity_id
_entity_poly.type
_entity_poly.pdbx_seq_one_letter_code
_entity_poly.pdbx_strand_id
1 'polypeptide(L)'
;MECLKHLTLYAEHYLPEIESALEQSTDPADDFLKSGLLGRYFIKMILSDRKMKPMKTLAQMDPLNYTVNKDIIHTFLEQQYSLQKILKLAEDKNLNRIKITTSFSS
;
A
#
# COMPACT_ATOMS: atom_id res chain seq x y z
N MET A 1 -0.30 1.37 19.50
CA MET A 1 0.74 0.50 18.90
C MET A 1 0.13 -0.41 17.84
N GLU A 2 -1.03 -1.01 18.09
CA GLU A 2 -1.82 -1.76 17.08
C GLU A 2 -2.00 -1.03 15.73
N CYS A 3 -2.26 0.28 15.74
CA CYS A 3 -2.36 1.05 14.49
C CYS A 3 -1.06 1.03 13.67
N LEU A 4 0.10 1.14 14.32
CA LEU A 4 1.40 1.06 13.63
C LEU A 4 1.64 -0.36 13.10
N LYS A 5 1.28 -1.39 13.88
CA LYS A 5 1.39 -2.77 13.41
C LYS A 5 0.51 -3.00 12.18
N HIS A 6 -0.71 -2.47 12.17
CA HIS A 6 -1.60 -2.57 11.02
C HIS A 6 -1.02 -1.90 9.77
N LEU A 7 -0.47 -0.68 9.91
CA LEU A 7 0.21 0.01 8.81
C LEU A 7 1.43 -0.78 8.32
N THR A 8 2.20 -1.35 9.26
CA THR A 8 3.38 -2.14 8.93
C THR A 8 3.05 -3.44 8.20
N LEU A 9 1.97 -4.13 8.57
CA LEU A 9 1.50 -5.34 7.85
C LEU A 9 1.14 -5.03 6.40
N TYR A 10 0.49 -3.90 6.15
CA TYR A 10 0.21 -3.47 4.78
C TYR A 10 1.46 -3.07 4.01
N ALA A 11 2.41 -2.39 4.66
CA ALA A 11 3.67 -2.01 4.03
C ALA A 11 4.57 -3.24 3.73
N GLU A 12 4.55 -4.28 4.57
CA GLU A 12 5.23 -5.56 4.30
C GLU A 12 4.73 -6.21 3.01
N HIS A 13 3.43 -6.11 2.70
CA HIS A 13 2.86 -6.60 1.45
C HIS A 13 3.13 -5.67 0.27
N TYR A 14 2.81 -4.38 0.39
CA TYR A 14 2.75 -3.49 -0.76
C TYR A 14 4.10 -2.90 -1.18
N LEU A 15 5.04 -2.62 -0.27
CA LEU A 15 6.30 -1.98 -0.66
C LEU A 15 7.12 -2.85 -1.63
N PRO A 16 7.35 -4.16 -1.36
CA PRO A 16 8.09 -5.01 -2.29
C PRO A 16 7.38 -5.19 -3.64
N GLU A 17 6.05 -5.32 -3.63
CA GLU A 17 5.25 -5.45 -4.85
C GLU A 17 5.34 -4.19 -5.72
N ILE A 18 5.27 -3.01 -5.11
CA ILE A 18 5.35 -1.73 -5.82
C ILE A 18 6.77 -1.53 -6.37
N GLU A 19 7.79 -1.75 -5.56
CA GLU A 19 9.19 -1.61 -5.98
C GLU A 19 9.50 -2.51 -7.18
N SER A 20 9.19 -3.80 -7.06
CA SER A 20 9.41 -4.78 -8.13
C SER A 20 8.70 -4.41 -9.43
N ALA A 21 7.44 -3.97 -9.35
CA ALA A 21 6.67 -3.60 -10.53
C ALA A 21 7.17 -2.31 -11.20
N LEU A 22 7.70 -1.36 -10.41
CA LEU A 22 8.32 -0.14 -10.92
C LEU A 22 9.66 -0.43 -11.60
N GLU A 23 10.50 -1.28 -11.01
CA GLU A 23 11.79 -1.69 -11.57
C GLU A 23 11.65 -2.42 -12.91
N GLN A 24 10.61 -3.25 -13.04
CA GLN A 24 10.31 -3.98 -14.28
C GLN A 24 9.68 -3.10 -15.36
N SER A 25 9.17 -1.92 -15.00
CA SER A 25 8.48 -1.04 -15.93
C SER A 25 9.47 -0.21 -16.76
N THR A 26 9.26 -0.23 -18.08
CA THR A 26 10.04 0.53 -19.07
C THR A 26 9.22 1.64 -19.72
N ASP A 27 7.92 1.72 -19.42
CA ASP A 27 7.03 2.74 -19.98
C ASP A 27 7.31 4.10 -19.31
N PRO A 28 7.54 5.18 -20.08
CA PRO A 28 7.83 6.51 -19.55
C PRO A 28 6.60 7.12 -18.88
N ALA A 29 6.83 8.01 -17.91
CA ALA A 29 5.79 8.74 -17.19
C ALA A 29 4.71 9.34 -18.13
N ASP A 30 3.47 9.33 -17.63
CA ASP A 30 2.29 9.90 -18.28
C ASP A 30 1.77 11.02 -17.37
N ASP A 31 1.45 12.17 -17.97
CA ASP A 31 0.96 13.35 -17.25
C ASP A 31 -0.39 13.09 -16.54
N PHE A 32 -1.14 12.06 -16.95
CA PHE A 32 -2.46 11.76 -16.42
C PHE A 32 -2.57 10.38 -15.78
N LEU A 33 -2.86 10.34 -14.48
CA LEU A 33 -3.24 9.10 -13.80
C LEU A 33 -4.72 8.75 -14.06
N LYS A 34 -4.97 7.54 -14.54
CA LYS A 34 -6.31 7.01 -14.86
C LYS A 34 -6.72 5.98 -13.81
N SER A 35 -7.72 6.32 -12.99
CA SER A 35 -8.33 5.34 -12.09
C SER A 35 -9.42 4.53 -12.79
N GLY A 36 -9.18 3.24 -12.97
CA GLY A 36 -10.18 2.26 -13.39
C GLY A 36 -11.27 2.02 -12.32
N LEU A 37 -12.25 1.17 -12.64
CA LEU A 37 -13.40 0.89 -11.75
C LEU A 37 -12.96 0.37 -10.36
N LEU A 38 -12.03 -0.57 -10.33
CA LEU A 38 -11.49 -1.12 -9.09
C LEU A 38 -10.71 -0.06 -8.28
N GLY A 39 -9.87 0.73 -8.95
CA GLY A 39 -9.14 1.82 -8.30
C GLY A 39 -10.08 2.84 -7.67
N ARG A 40 -11.15 3.25 -8.37
CA ARG A 40 -12.18 4.13 -7.82
C ARG A 40 -12.91 3.52 -6.63
N TYR A 41 -13.16 2.20 -6.65
CA TYR A 41 -13.78 1.49 -5.54
C TYR A 41 -12.89 1.55 -4.28
N PHE A 42 -11.59 1.25 -4.40
CA PHE A 42 -10.67 1.34 -3.28
C PHE A 42 -10.50 2.77 -2.75
N ILE A 43 -10.42 3.77 -3.64
CA ILE A 43 -10.38 5.18 -3.24
C ILE A 43 -11.60 5.55 -2.40
N LYS A 44 -12.81 5.12 -2.81
CA LYS A 44 -14.05 5.36 -2.03
C LYS A 44 -14.05 4.66 -0.68
N MET A 45 -13.46 3.46 -0.59
CA MET A 45 -13.34 2.76 0.70
C MET A 45 -12.44 3.52 1.69
N ILE A 46 -11.37 4.15 1.20
CA ILE A 46 -10.40 4.86 2.04
C ILE A 46 -10.88 6.28 2.40
N LEU A 47 -11.58 6.97 1.48
CA LEU A 47 -12.02 8.36 1.68
C LEU A 47 -13.04 8.57 2.82
N SER A 48 -13.59 7.49 3.38
CA SER A 48 -14.44 7.44 4.57
C SER A 48 -15.41 8.62 4.78
N ASP A 49 -16.66 8.44 4.36
CA ASP A 49 -17.78 9.24 4.88
C ASP A 49 -18.11 8.82 6.32
N ARG A 50 -18.60 9.75 7.15
CA ARG A 50 -18.87 9.55 8.61
C ARG A 50 -19.85 8.41 8.98
N LYS A 51 -20.36 7.64 8.02
CA LYS A 51 -21.36 6.56 8.20
C LYS A 51 -20.91 5.21 7.60
N MET A 52 -19.65 4.83 7.76
CA MET A 52 -19.19 3.52 7.30
C MET A 52 -19.59 2.38 8.25
N LYS A 53 -19.96 1.24 7.64
CA LYS A 53 -20.06 -0.05 8.34
C LYS A 53 -18.66 -0.61 8.58
N PRO A 54 -18.39 -1.25 9.73
CA PRO A 54 -17.13 -1.95 9.97
C PRO A 54 -16.85 -2.95 8.84
N MET A 55 -15.66 -2.89 8.27
CA MET A 55 -15.19 -3.88 7.31
C MET A 55 -14.36 -4.93 8.04
N LYS A 56 -14.56 -6.20 7.67
CA LYS A 56 -13.77 -7.28 8.25
C LYS A 56 -12.35 -7.20 7.68
N THR A 57 -11.39 -6.95 8.55
CA THR A 57 -9.96 -7.04 8.22
C THR A 57 -9.59 -8.48 7.87
N LEU A 58 -8.72 -8.66 6.87
CA LEU A 58 -8.15 -9.97 6.57
C LEU A 58 -7.35 -10.44 7.78
N ALA A 59 -7.43 -11.72 8.14
CA ALA A 59 -6.77 -12.22 9.36
C ALA A 59 -5.25 -11.92 9.39
N GLN A 60 -4.58 -12.00 8.24
CA GLN A 60 -3.16 -11.66 8.09
C GLN A 60 -2.83 -10.17 8.28
N MET A 61 -3.84 -9.30 8.15
CA MET A 61 -3.71 -7.85 8.34
C MET A 61 -4.26 -7.40 9.69
N ASP A 62 -4.78 -8.31 10.51
CA ASP A 62 -5.34 -7.97 11.82
C ASP A 62 -4.20 -7.86 12.85
N PRO A 63 -3.90 -6.66 13.38
CA PRO A 63 -2.79 -6.47 14.30
C PRO A 63 -2.99 -7.23 15.61
N LEU A 64 -4.23 -7.56 15.98
CA LEU A 64 -4.55 -8.32 17.20
C LEU A 64 -4.02 -9.77 17.18
N ASN A 65 -3.64 -10.27 16.01
CA ASN A 65 -3.03 -11.59 15.87
C ASN A 65 -1.52 -11.58 16.17
N TYR A 66 -0.94 -10.43 16.51
CA TYR A 66 0.50 -10.27 16.71
C TYR A 66 0.81 -9.61 18.06
N THR A 67 1.90 -10.03 18.68
CA THR A 67 2.45 -9.31 19.85
C THR A 67 3.13 -8.03 19.37
N VAL A 68 2.64 -6.87 19.81
CA VAL A 68 3.22 -5.57 19.43
C VAL A 68 4.17 -5.07 20.53
N ASN A 69 5.43 -4.89 20.17
CA ASN A 69 6.45 -4.28 21.03
C ASN A 69 6.90 -2.92 20.43
N LYS A 70 7.78 -2.20 21.14
CA LYS A 70 8.21 -0.86 20.70
C LYS A 70 9.06 -0.87 19.42
N ASP A 71 9.61 -2.02 19.02
CA ASP A 71 10.42 -2.16 17.81
C ASP A 71 9.60 -1.89 16.54
N ILE A 72 8.26 -1.99 16.62
CA ILE A 72 7.37 -1.64 15.51
C ILE A 72 7.55 -0.20 15.01
N ILE A 73 8.02 0.71 15.88
CA ILE A 73 8.32 2.09 15.49
C ILE A 73 9.52 2.11 14.54
N HIS A 74 10.55 1.32 14.82
CA HIS A 74 11.71 1.19 13.93
C HIS A 74 11.29 0.57 12.59
N THR A 75 10.50 -0.51 12.61
CA THR A 75 9.99 -1.11 11.36
C THR A 75 9.18 -0.11 10.54
N PHE A 76 8.30 0.64 11.19
CA PHE A 76 7.51 1.67 10.52
C PHE A 76 8.40 2.74 9.89
N LEU A 77 9.42 3.22 10.60
CA LEU A 77 10.36 4.22 10.09
C LEU A 77 11.14 3.71 8.86
N GLU A 78 11.67 2.49 8.91
CA GLU A 78 12.33 1.88 7.76
C GLU A 78 11.40 1.78 6.55
N GLN A 79 10.15 1.39 6.77
CA GLN A 79 9.14 1.35 5.73
C GLN A 79 8.82 2.74 5.15
N GLN A 80 8.86 3.80 5.96
CA GLN A 80 8.72 5.18 5.45
C GLN A 80 9.91 5.59 4.56
N TYR A 81 11.13 5.15 4.89
CA TYR A 81 12.29 5.40 4.03
C TYR A 81 12.21 4.62 2.71
N SER A 82 11.77 3.36 2.75
CA SER A 82 11.53 2.57 1.54
C SER A 82 10.44 3.20 0.67
N LEU A 83 9.35 3.66 1.27
CA LEU A 83 8.29 4.37 0.54
C LEU A 83 8.81 5.62 -0.16
N GLN A 84 9.68 6.42 0.49
CA GLN A 84 10.29 7.58 -0.14
C GLN A 84 11.14 7.22 -1.36
N LYS A 85 11.92 6.14 -1.29
CA LYS A 85 12.70 5.63 -2.44
C LYS A 85 11.80 5.18 -3.58
N ILE A 86 10.74 4.45 -3.26
CA ILE A 86 9.74 3.99 -4.22
C ILE A 86 9.04 5.17 -4.90
N LEU A 87 8.67 6.21 -4.15
CA LEU A 87 8.09 7.42 -4.72
C LEU A 87 9.05 8.11 -5.69
N LYS A 88 10.35 8.12 -5.37
CA LYS A 88 11.36 8.67 -6.27
C LYS A 88 11.50 7.85 -7.55
N LEU A 89 11.49 6.52 -7.44
CA LEU A 89 11.49 5.62 -8.59
C LEU A 89 10.23 5.78 -9.45
N ALA A 90 9.09 6.13 -8.86
CA ALA A 90 7.83 6.29 -9.57
C ALA A 90 7.74 7.55 -10.43
N GLU A 91 8.60 8.56 -10.21
CA GLU A 91 8.54 9.84 -10.93
C GLU A 91 8.68 9.71 -12.45
N ASP A 92 9.47 8.74 -12.93
CA ASP A 92 9.76 8.55 -14.36
C ASP A 92 8.99 7.39 -15.00
N LYS A 93 8.03 6.79 -14.28
CA LYS A 93 7.30 5.58 -14.69
C LYS A 93 5.85 5.84 -15.05
N ASN A 94 5.34 5.11 -16.04
CA ASN A 94 3.92 5.12 -16.37
C ASN A 94 3.07 4.34 -15.35
N LEU A 95 2.52 5.01 -14.35
CA LEU A 95 1.69 4.37 -13.32
C LEU A 95 0.39 3.77 -13.87
N ASN A 96 -0.06 4.15 -15.07
CA ASN A 96 -1.25 3.55 -15.70
C ASN A 96 -1.00 2.15 -16.27
N ARG A 97 0.26 1.77 -16.47
CA ARG A 97 0.68 0.51 -17.09
C ARG A 97 1.14 -0.52 -16.06
N ILE A 98 1.48 -0.05 -14.87
CA ILE A 98 1.95 -0.86 -13.76
C ILE A 98 0.77 -1.48 -13.02
N LYS A 99 0.89 -2.76 -12.69
CA LYS A 99 -0.12 -3.51 -11.93
C LYS A 99 0.52 -4.09 -10.69
N ILE A 100 -0.17 -3.94 -9.57
CA ILE A 100 0.28 -4.40 -8.25
C ILE A 100 -0.69 -5.48 -7.75
N THR A 101 -0.14 -6.55 -7.19
CA THR A 101 -0.95 -7.59 -6.55
C THR A 101 -1.52 -7.02 -5.25
N THR A 102 -2.84 -6.96 -5.14
CA THR A 102 -3.49 -6.45 -3.93
C THR A 102 -3.53 -7.52 -2.84
N SER A 103 -3.55 -7.12 -1.58
CA SER A 103 -3.74 -8.03 -0.45
C SER A 103 -5.08 -8.79 -0.47
N PHE A 104 -6.00 -8.43 -1.36
CA PHE A 104 -7.30 -9.09 -1.57
C PHE A 104 -7.27 -10.11 -2.72
N SER A 105 -6.22 -10.09 -3.54
CA SER A 105 -5.99 -11.05 -4.60
C SER A 105 -5.40 -12.30 -3.96
N SER A 106 -6.07 -13.44 -4.12
CA SER A 106 -5.62 -14.75 -3.66
C SER A 106 -4.38 -15.23 -4.40
#